data_AF-A0A1V6JKX3-F1
#
_entry.id   AF-A0A1V6JKX3-F1
#
_cell.length_a   1.000
_cell.length_b   1.000
_cell.length_c   1.000
_cell.angle_alpha   90.00
_cell.angle_beta   90.00
_cell.angle_gamma   90.00
#
_symmetry.space_group_name_H-M   'P 1'
#
loop_
_entity.id
_entity.type
_entity.pdbx_description
1 polymer ?
#
loop_
_entity_poly.entity_id
_entity_poly.type
_entity_poly.pdbx_seq_one_letter_code
_entity_poly.pdbx_strand_id
1 'polypeptide(L)'
;MGLLWDSPLMFSRLIEDCGACCEMVNPYMLASPFWRGRFTALIVPTGFANPAYSNLLPALRASSGRIRRFIKSGGRLLAFGAGCPREDAYDWLPFPVTYAFGYGPRAVRFTGESRYTSLFAGYDLAAVECDGAFPVHGGDTLAVSASDEALLIEKTIGSGTILVSSIHEYPSREFLKGFSCGDRETLF
;
A
#
# COMPACT_ATOMS: atom_id res chain seq x y z
N MET A 1 4.26 3.14 -12.73
CA MET A 1 3.56 2.64 -11.51
C MET A 1 2.07 2.64 -11.76
N GLY A 2 1.34 1.69 -11.16
CA GLY A 2 -0.12 1.70 -11.19
C GLY A 2 -0.70 2.27 -9.90
N LEU A 3 -1.54 3.29 -9.98
CA LEU A 3 -2.32 3.80 -8.86
C LEU A 3 -3.73 3.24 -8.96
N LEU A 4 -4.11 2.36 -8.02
CA LEU A 4 -5.42 1.72 -8.03
C LEU A 4 -6.41 2.67 -7.34
N TRP A 5 -7.25 3.37 -8.10
CA TRP A 5 -8.25 4.30 -7.56
C TRP A 5 -9.36 4.65 -8.56
N ASP A 6 -10.46 5.21 -8.06
CA ASP A 6 -11.67 5.50 -8.85
C ASP A 6 -11.57 6.80 -9.65
N SER A 7 -10.78 7.78 -9.17
CA SER A 7 -10.72 9.14 -9.72
C SER A 7 -9.31 9.76 -9.63
N PRO A 8 -9.01 10.83 -10.41
CA PRO A 8 -7.74 11.54 -10.29
C PRO A 8 -7.47 12.04 -8.87
N LEU A 9 -6.37 11.60 -8.26
CA LEU A 9 -5.90 12.04 -6.96
C LEU A 9 -4.67 12.94 -7.09
N MET A 10 -4.45 13.86 -6.14
CA MET A 10 -3.18 14.59 -6.05
C MET A 10 -1.97 13.66 -5.90
N PHE A 11 -2.19 12.43 -5.43
CA PHE A 11 -1.18 11.38 -5.37
C PHE A 11 -0.50 11.15 -6.72
N SER A 12 -1.24 11.12 -7.84
CA SER A 12 -0.63 10.85 -9.15
C SER A 12 0.40 11.92 -9.52
N ARG A 13 0.11 13.19 -9.21
CA ARG A 13 1.05 14.31 -9.42
C ARG A 13 2.30 14.18 -8.57
N LEU A 14 2.17 13.78 -7.30
CA LEU A 14 3.33 13.55 -6.43
C LEU A 14 4.27 12.47 -6.99
N ILE A 15 3.69 11.39 -7.53
CA ILE A 15 4.46 10.32 -8.17
C ILE A 15 5.21 10.83 -9.40
N GLU A 16 4.52 11.60 -10.24
CA GLU A 16 5.10 12.20 -11.46
C GLU A 16 6.21 13.21 -11.12
N ASP A 17 6.02 14.05 -10.09
CA ASP A 17 7.03 14.98 -9.59
C ASP A 17 8.29 14.27 -9.06
N CYS A 18 8.17 13.00 -8.67
CA CYS A 18 9.31 12.18 -8.26
C CYS A 18 10.02 11.51 -9.44
N GLY A 19 9.58 11.76 -10.68
CA GLY A 19 10.19 11.27 -11.92
C GLY A 19 9.65 9.93 -12.42
N ALA A 20 8.55 9.43 -11.85
CA ALA A 20 7.96 8.14 -12.23
C ALA A 20 6.66 8.33 -13.02
N CYS A 21 6.47 7.56 -14.09
CA CYS A 21 5.16 7.52 -14.77
C CYS A 21 4.10 6.90 -13.86
N CYS A 22 2.96 7.55 -13.73
CA CYS A 22 1.81 7.07 -12.97
C CYS A 22 0.64 6.76 -13.92
N GLU A 23 0.20 5.51 -13.94
CA GLU A 23 -1.03 5.11 -14.63
C GLU A 23 -2.11 4.88 -13.59
N MET A 24 -3.26 5.55 -13.73
CA MET A 24 -4.43 5.22 -12.93
C MET A 24 -5.10 3.95 -13.45
N VAL A 25 -5.35 3.01 -12.55
CA VAL A 25 -6.05 1.77 -12.83
C VAL A 25 -7.35 1.79 -12.03
N ASN A 26 -8.45 2.04 -12.70
CA ASN A 26 -9.75 2.09 -12.04
C ASN A 26 -10.26 0.67 -11.69
N PRO A 27 -11.24 0.56 -10.77
CA PRO A 27 -11.80 -0.74 -10.36
C PRO A 27 -12.31 -1.60 -11.52
N TYR A 28 -12.87 -0.99 -12.58
CA TYR A 28 -13.38 -1.73 -13.74
C TYR A 28 -12.26 -2.37 -14.56
N MET A 29 -11.14 -1.65 -14.75
CA MET A 29 -9.93 -2.18 -15.40
C MET A 29 -9.32 -3.30 -14.56
N LEU A 30 -9.23 -3.10 -13.25
CA LEU A 30 -8.68 -4.07 -12.31
C LEU A 30 -9.48 -5.39 -12.31
N ALA A 31 -10.81 -5.29 -12.32
CA ALA A 31 -11.71 -6.44 -12.36
C ALA A 31 -11.83 -7.09 -13.75
N SER A 32 -11.42 -6.41 -14.83
CA SER A 32 -11.50 -6.93 -16.20
C SER A 32 -10.46 -8.04 -16.43
N PRO A 33 -10.87 -9.27 -16.80
CA PRO A 33 -9.95 -10.39 -16.97
C PRO A 33 -9.00 -10.25 -18.17
N PHE A 34 -9.36 -9.41 -19.15
CA PHE A 34 -8.59 -9.19 -20.37
C PHE A 34 -7.68 -7.97 -20.31
N TRP A 35 -7.90 -7.06 -19.36
CA TRP A 35 -7.03 -5.91 -19.20
C TRP A 35 -5.63 -6.36 -18.75
N ARG A 36 -4.59 -5.80 -19.35
CA ARG A 36 -3.19 -6.09 -19.07
C ARG A 36 -2.48 -4.76 -18.85
N GLY A 37 -1.74 -4.66 -17.76
CA GLY A 37 -0.84 -3.53 -17.50
C GLY A 37 0.57 -4.04 -17.20
N ARG A 38 1.58 -3.19 -17.36
CA ARG A 38 2.95 -3.50 -16.97
C ARG A 38 3.39 -2.48 -15.93
N PHE A 39 3.69 -2.96 -14.74
CA PHE A 39 4.05 -2.09 -13.63
C PHE A 39 5.22 -2.66 -12.84
N THR A 40 6.09 -1.78 -12.37
CA THR A 40 7.09 -2.15 -11.37
C THR A 40 6.49 -2.20 -9.96
N ALA A 41 5.46 -1.37 -9.73
CA ALA A 41 4.80 -1.24 -8.44
C ALA A 41 3.34 -0.78 -8.59
N LEU A 42 2.51 -1.20 -7.63
CA LEU A 42 1.12 -0.79 -7.44
C LEU A 42 0.95 -0.07 -6.11
N ILE A 43 0.07 0.93 -6.08
CA ILE A 43 -0.31 1.66 -4.86
C ILE A 43 -1.83 1.61 -4.70
N VAL A 44 -2.29 1.24 -3.50
CA VAL A 44 -3.69 1.28 -3.05
C VAL A 44 -3.81 2.36 -1.97
N PRO A 45 -4.33 3.56 -2.29
CA PRO A 45 -4.44 4.69 -1.36
C PRO A 45 -5.34 4.45 -0.15
N THR A 46 -5.22 5.33 0.86
CA THR A 46 -6.08 5.31 2.04
C THR A 46 -7.55 5.43 1.64
N GLY A 47 -8.42 4.72 2.35
CA GLY A 47 -9.87 4.80 2.15
C GLY A 47 -10.40 3.83 1.10
N PHE A 48 -9.57 2.95 0.54
CA PHE A 48 -9.96 1.99 -0.51
C PHE A 48 -11.12 1.05 -0.14
N ALA A 49 -11.36 0.85 1.16
CA ALA A 49 -12.42 0.00 1.68
C ALA A 49 -13.68 0.76 2.09
N ASN A 50 -13.63 2.09 2.07
CA ASN A 50 -14.75 2.93 2.46
C ASN A 50 -15.66 3.20 1.24
N PRO A 51 -16.88 2.64 1.21
CA PRO A 51 -17.77 2.72 0.05
C PRO A 51 -18.29 4.14 -0.21
N ALA A 52 -18.15 5.08 0.74
CA ALA A 52 -18.45 6.49 0.50
C ALA A 52 -17.42 7.17 -0.41
N TYR A 53 -16.22 6.60 -0.54
CA TYR A 53 -15.11 7.17 -1.30
C TYR A 53 -14.71 6.33 -2.52
N SER A 54 -14.80 5.01 -2.45
CA SER A 54 -14.34 4.13 -3.53
C SER A 54 -15.03 2.76 -3.55
N ASN A 55 -15.16 2.20 -4.76
CA ASN A 55 -15.57 0.81 -5.01
C ASN A 55 -14.37 -0.15 -5.21
N LEU A 56 -13.18 0.22 -4.75
CA LEU A 56 -11.94 -0.51 -5.03
C LEU A 56 -11.84 -1.84 -4.27
N LEU A 57 -12.30 -1.94 -3.02
CA LEU A 57 -12.21 -3.20 -2.25
C LEU A 57 -12.86 -4.41 -2.96
N PRO A 58 -14.11 -4.33 -3.48
CA PRO A 58 -14.68 -5.42 -4.28
C PRO A 58 -13.82 -5.81 -5.49
N ALA A 59 -13.22 -4.83 -6.19
CA ALA A 59 -12.37 -5.09 -7.34
C ALA A 59 -11.01 -5.72 -6.94
N LEU A 60 -10.43 -5.33 -5.81
CA LEU A 60 -9.24 -5.95 -5.23
C LEU A 60 -9.51 -7.43 -4.90
N ARG A 61 -10.65 -7.73 -4.27
CA ARG A 61 -11.07 -9.11 -3.98
C ARG A 61 -11.22 -9.94 -5.25
N ALA A 62 -11.93 -9.42 -6.25
CA ALA A 62 -12.13 -10.08 -7.54
C ALA A 62 -10.81 -10.31 -8.30
N SER A 63 -9.82 -9.45 -8.12
CA SER A 63 -8.51 -9.51 -8.79
C SER A 63 -7.39 -10.12 -7.94
N SER A 64 -7.68 -10.60 -6.73
CA SER A 64 -6.71 -11.15 -5.77
C SER A 64 -5.76 -12.20 -6.37
N GLY A 65 -6.26 -13.09 -7.23
CA GLY A 65 -5.45 -14.07 -7.96
C GLY A 65 -4.44 -13.45 -8.95
N ARG A 66 -4.78 -12.32 -9.59
CA ARG A 66 -3.86 -11.56 -10.45
C ARG A 66 -2.83 -10.82 -9.63
N ILE A 67 -3.26 -10.13 -8.57
CA ILE A 67 -2.37 -9.45 -7.63
C ILE A 67 -1.33 -10.43 -7.09
N ARG A 68 -1.76 -11.62 -6.65
CA ARG A 68 -0.83 -12.66 -6.19
C ARG A 68 0.20 -13.07 -7.23
N ARG A 69 -0.20 -13.20 -8.51
CA ARG A 69 0.73 -13.52 -9.62
C ARG A 69 1.70 -12.38 -9.91
N PHE A 70 1.22 -11.15 -9.91
CA PHE A 70 2.03 -9.94 -10.08
C PHE A 70 3.12 -9.87 -9.01
N ILE A 71 2.75 -10.00 -7.73
CA ILE A 71 3.74 -9.98 -6.63
C ILE A 71 4.73 -11.13 -6.76
N LYS A 72 4.26 -12.37 -6.95
CA LYS A 72 5.16 -13.54 -7.12
C LYS A 72 6.20 -13.35 -8.22
N SER A 73 5.86 -12.59 -9.26
CA SER A 73 6.69 -12.36 -10.45
C SER A 73 7.67 -11.18 -10.33
N GLY A 74 7.71 -10.50 -9.17
CA GLY A 74 8.62 -9.38 -8.92
C GLY A 74 7.93 -8.03 -8.70
N GLY A 75 6.60 -7.97 -8.81
CA GLY A 75 5.84 -6.76 -8.57
C GLY A 75 5.89 -6.31 -7.12
N ARG A 76 5.86 -4.99 -6.89
CA ARG A 76 5.74 -4.39 -5.56
C ARG A 76 4.33 -3.85 -5.32
N LEU A 77 3.83 -3.94 -4.11
CA LEU A 77 2.54 -3.37 -3.73
C LEU A 77 2.68 -2.59 -2.42
N LEU A 78 2.15 -1.37 -2.40
CA LEU A 78 1.93 -0.60 -1.19
C LEU A 78 0.43 -0.40 -1.00
N ALA A 79 -0.12 -0.89 0.10
CA ALA A 79 -1.49 -0.64 0.50
C ALA A 79 -1.53 0.21 1.77
N PHE A 80 -2.28 1.31 1.71
CA PHE A 80 -2.54 2.18 2.85
C PHE A 80 -3.78 1.71 3.61
N GLY A 81 -4.05 2.34 4.75
CA GLY A 81 -5.19 1.99 5.58
C GLY A 81 -6.56 2.06 4.91
N ALA A 82 -7.46 1.23 5.43
CA ALA A 82 -8.76 1.01 4.84
C ALA A 82 -9.69 2.23 4.95
N GLY A 83 -9.42 3.15 5.89
CA GLY A 83 -10.19 4.39 6.11
C GLY A 83 -11.61 4.17 6.62
N CYS A 84 -11.90 2.99 7.17
CA CYS A 84 -13.15 2.63 7.84
C CYS A 84 -12.94 1.44 8.78
N PRO A 85 -13.81 1.24 9.80
CA PRO A 85 -13.71 0.13 10.75
C PRO A 85 -14.13 -1.20 10.11
N ARG A 86 -13.26 -1.73 9.25
CA ARG A 86 -13.45 -3.00 8.54
C ARG A 86 -12.23 -3.90 8.73
N GLU A 87 -12.36 -4.89 9.61
CA GLU A 87 -11.27 -5.80 9.98
C GLU A 87 -10.77 -6.66 8.81
N ASP A 88 -11.67 -7.06 7.91
CA ASP A 88 -11.42 -7.92 6.76
C ASP A 88 -11.00 -7.15 5.49
N ALA A 89 -10.62 -5.88 5.61
CA ALA A 89 -10.31 -5.01 4.46
C ALA A 89 -9.14 -5.51 3.60
N TYR A 90 -8.31 -6.43 4.11
CA TYR A 90 -7.12 -6.96 3.45
C TYR A 90 -7.22 -8.45 3.08
N ASP A 91 -8.39 -9.06 3.14
CA ASP A 91 -8.63 -10.47 2.77
C ASP A 91 -8.30 -10.82 1.30
N TRP A 92 -8.09 -9.81 0.46
CA TRP A 92 -7.60 -9.94 -0.91
C TRP A 92 -6.09 -10.15 -1.02
N LEU A 93 -5.34 -9.94 0.06
CA LEU A 93 -3.90 -10.19 0.12
C LEU A 93 -3.60 -11.69 0.26
N PRO A 94 -2.46 -12.16 -0.24
CA PRO A 94 -2.05 -13.58 -0.17
C PRO A 94 -1.49 -14.02 1.20
N PHE A 95 -1.75 -13.26 2.26
CA PHE A 95 -1.36 -13.56 3.65
C PHE A 95 -2.33 -12.84 4.60
N PRO A 96 -2.52 -13.33 5.85
CA PRO A 96 -3.48 -12.72 6.77
C PRO A 96 -3.03 -11.32 7.20
N VAL A 97 -3.97 -10.37 7.21
CA VAL A 97 -3.84 -9.02 7.77
C VAL A 97 -5.20 -8.62 8.31
N THR A 98 -5.27 -8.38 9.62
CA THR A 98 -6.43 -7.80 10.29
C THR A 98 -6.20 -6.31 10.48
N TYR A 99 -7.19 -5.48 10.18
CA TYR A 99 -7.12 -4.03 10.34
C TYR A 99 -7.92 -3.55 11.56
N ALA A 100 -7.29 -2.72 12.38
CA ALA A 100 -7.96 -1.96 13.43
C ALA A 100 -7.97 -0.48 13.03
N PHE A 101 -9.15 0.06 12.71
CA PHE A 101 -9.28 1.48 12.39
C PHE A 101 -9.13 2.35 13.64
N GLY A 102 -8.38 3.45 13.53
CA GLY A 102 -8.13 4.33 14.65
C GLY A 102 -7.32 5.55 14.25
N TYR A 103 -8.00 6.54 13.68
CA TYR A 103 -7.37 7.77 13.20
C TYR A 103 -6.72 8.60 14.32
N GLY A 104 -5.49 9.05 14.10
CA GLY A 104 -4.82 10.07 14.90
C GLY A 104 -3.30 9.91 14.92
N PRO A 105 -2.59 10.82 15.61
CA PRO A 105 -1.14 10.81 15.64
C PRO A 105 -0.60 9.59 16.39
N ARG A 106 0.55 9.09 15.94
CA ARG A 106 1.33 8.01 16.56
C ARG A 106 2.80 8.38 16.58
N ALA A 107 3.44 8.11 17.71
CA ALA A 107 4.89 8.08 17.79
C ALA A 107 5.40 6.78 17.16
N VAL A 108 6.11 6.88 16.05
CA VAL A 108 6.60 5.78 15.23
C VAL A 108 8.00 5.37 15.68
N ARG A 109 8.21 4.07 15.88
CA ARG A 109 9.54 3.49 16.07
C ARG A 109 9.79 2.39 15.05
N PHE A 110 10.99 2.34 14.51
CA PHE A 110 11.40 1.26 13.62
C PHE A 110 11.86 0.05 14.43
N THR A 111 11.52 -1.14 13.95
CA THR A 111 11.89 -2.42 14.57
C THR A 111 13.27 -2.91 14.12
N GLY A 112 13.79 -2.33 13.04
CA GLY A 112 15.11 -2.61 12.48
C GLY A 112 15.40 -1.74 11.26
N GLU A 113 16.55 -1.98 10.63
CA GLU A 113 16.91 -1.33 9.38
C GLU A 113 16.14 -1.95 8.22
N SER A 114 15.44 -1.10 7.45
CA SER A 114 14.83 -1.49 6.18
C SER A 114 14.75 -0.27 5.29
N ARG A 115 15.01 -0.44 3.99
CA ARG A 115 14.85 0.64 3.01
C ARG A 115 13.42 1.20 2.98
N TYR A 116 12.43 0.42 3.42
CA TYR A 116 11.02 0.81 3.40
C TYR A 116 10.62 1.71 4.57
N THR A 117 11.45 1.86 5.61
CA THR A 117 11.23 2.89 6.65
C THR A 117 11.41 4.31 6.11
N SER A 118 12.08 4.47 4.95
CA SER A 118 12.11 5.73 4.21
C SER A 118 10.72 6.25 3.85
N LEU A 119 9.66 5.42 3.95
CA LEU A 119 8.27 5.86 3.85
C LEU A 119 7.98 7.09 4.73
N PHE A 120 8.59 7.12 5.92
CA PHE A 120 8.45 8.18 6.92
C PHE A 120 9.52 9.28 6.82
N ALA A 121 10.39 9.27 5.81
CA ALA A 121 11.47 10.26 5.70
C ALA A 121 10.91 11.69 5.58
N GLY A 122 11.44 12.59 6.40
CA GLY A 122 11.01 13.99 6.46
C GLY A 122 9.79 14.26 7.35
N TYR A 123 9.19 13.23 7.95
CA TYR A 123 8.12 13.39 8.95
C TYR A 123 8.68 13.47 10.38
N ASP A 124 7.93 14.15 11.26
CA ASP A 124 8.16 14.08 12.69
C ASP A 124 7.67 12.72 13.22
N LEU A 125 8.60 11.82 13.50
CA LEU A 125 8.29 10.48 14.00
C LEU A 125 7.59 10.48 15.35
N ALA A 126 7.55 11.59 16.10
CA ALA A 126 6.81 11.68 17.34
C ALA A 126 5.28 11.82 17.13
N ALA A 127 4.84 12.26 15.94
CA ALA A 127 3.45 12.63 15.69
C ALA A 127 3.03 12.38 14.22
N VAL A 128 3.25 11.17 13.73
CA VAL A 128 2.80 10.76 12.38
C VAL A 128 1.31 10.44 12.42
N GLU A 129 0.51 11.04 11.55
CA GLU A 129 -0.91 10.73 11.45
C GLU A 129 -1.10 9.31 10.89
N CYS A 130 -1.81 8.45 11.62
CA CYS A 130 -2.11 7.10 11.17
C CYS A 130 -3.62 6.89 11.15
N ASP A 131 -4.12 6.11 10.21
CA ASP A 131 -5.55 5.79 10.08
C ASP A 131 -5.92 4.46 10.76
N GLY A 132 -4.98 3.81 11.45
CA GLY A 132 -5.22 2.57 12.17
C GLY A 132 -3.93 1.82 12.52
N ALA A 133 -4.09 0.52 12.76
CA ALA A 133 -3.01 -0.40 13.04
C ALA A 133 -3.35 -1.83 12.55
N PHE A 134 -2.37 -2.73 12.66
CA PHE A 134 -2.48 -4.11 12.18
C PHE A 134 -2.24 -5.10 13.31
N PRO A 135 -3.25 -5.42 14.14
CA PRO A 135 -3.06 -6.25 15.35
C PRO A 135 -2.67 -7.71 15.04
N VAL A 136 -3.07 -8.24 13.89
CA VAL A 136 -2.73 -9.61 13.47
C VAL A 136 -2.28 -9.58 12.02
N HIS A 137 -1.08 -10.10 11.74
CA HIS A 137 -0.57 -10.18 10.38
C HIS A 137 0.42 -11.33 10.18
N GLY A 138 0.56 -11.77 8.93
CA GLY A 138 1.52 -12.80 8.52
C GLY A 138 2.84 -12.27 7.94
N GLY A 139 3.10 -10.96 8.04
CA GLY A 139 4.34 -10.31 7.59
C GLY A 139 5.27 -9.89 8.73
N ASP A 140 6.40 -9.28 8.37
CA ASP A 140 7.40 -8.73 9.27
C ASP A 140 7.05 -7.27 9.61
N THR A 141 6.97 -6.93 10.89
CA THR A 141 6.70 -5.55 11.32
C THR A 141 7.95 -4.70 11.14
N LEU A 142 7.88 -3.61 10.38
CA LEU A 142 8.98 -2.66 10.17
C LEU A 142 8.86 -1.41 11.05
N ALA A 143 7.64 -1.02 11.40
CA ALA A 143 7.38 0.12 12.27
C ALA A 143 6.20 -0.14 13.20
N VAL A 144 6.32 0.34 14.44
CA VAL A 144 5.32 0.22 15.51
C VAL A 144 5.02 1.58 16.14
N SER A 145 3.87 1.69 16.80
CA SER A 145 3.57 2.81 17.68
C SER A 145 4.33 2.71 19.02
N ALA A 146 4.25 3.74 19.86
CA ALA A 146 4.76 3.68 21.24
C ALA A 146 4.08 2.60 22.11
N SER A 147 2.88 2.15 21.72
CA SER A 147 2.13 1.07 22.36
C SER A 147 2.35 -0.29 21.68
N ASP A 148 3.39 -0.42 20.86
CA ASP A 148 3.75 -1.61 20.08
C ASP A 148 2.67 -2.08 19.08
N GLU A 149 1.79 -1.18 18.64
CA GLU A 149 0.84 -1.47 17.56
C GLU A 149 1.58 -1.44 16.21
N ALA A 150 1.40 -2.44 15.35
CA ALA A 150 2.04 -2.46 14.04
C ALA A 150 1.46 -1.38 13.10
N LEU A 151 2.34 -0.55 12.53
CA LEU A 151 2.00 0.57 11.64
C LEU A 151 2.54 0.40 10.21
N LEU A 152 3.61 -0.38 10.04
CA LEU A 152 4.16 -0.77 8.73
C LEU A 152 4.55 -2.24 8.77
N ILE A 153 4.00 -3.02 7.84
CA ILE A 153 4.28 -4.45 7.67
C ILE A 153 4.88 -4.69 6.29
N GLU A 154 5.88 -5.55 6.22
CA GLU A 154 6.44 -6.08 4.98
C GLU A 154 6.10 -7.57 4.82
N LYS A 155 5.81 -7.99 3.60
CA LYS A 155 5.77 -9.40 3.22
C LYS A 155 6.42 -9.63 1.87
N THR A 156 7.47 -10.46 1.86
CA THR A 156 8.06 -10.96 0.61
C THR A 156 7.35 -12.24 0.15
N ILE A 157 7.00 -12.32 -1.13
CA ILE A 157 6.35 -13.49 -1.75
C ILE A 157 6.93 -13.70 -3.15
N GLY A 158 7.61 -14.82 -3.36
CA GLY A 158 8.35 -15.05 -4.60
C GLY A 158 9.46 -14.00 -4.73
N SER A 159 9.48 -13.27 -5.84
CA SER A 159 10.45 -12.19 -6.08
C SER A 159 9.92 -10.78 -5.78
N GLY A 160 8.67 -10.65 -5.32
CA GLY A 160 8.05 -9.35 -5.04
C GLY A 160 7.78 -9.11 -3.55
N THR A 161 7.34 -7.89 -3.26
CA THR A 161 7.15 -7.39 -1.90
C THR A 161 5.81 -6.68 -1.76
N ILE A 162 5.13 -6.93 -0.65
CA ILE A 162 3.92 -6.22 -0.24
C ILE A 162 4.26 -5.40 1.01
N LEU A 163 3.88 -4.13 1.00
CA LEU A 163 3.89 -3.24 2.15
C LEU A 163 2.46 -2.89 2.51
N VAL A 164 2.14 -2.95 3.80
CA VAL A 164 0.88 -2.47 4.33
C VAL A 164 1.20 -1.42 5.39
N SER A 165 0.73 -0.19 5.19
CA SER A 165 1.01 0.95 6.06
C SER A 165 -0.26 1.60 6.54
N SER A 166 -0.30 2.05 7.79
CA SER A 166 -1.40 2.84 8.33
C SER A 166 -1.11 4.34 8.33
N ILE A 167 0.05 4.79 7.82
CA ILE A 167 0.34 6.22 7.64
C ILE A 167 -0.78 6.89 6.83
N HIS A 168 -1.29 8.02 7.28
CA HIS A 168 -2.33 8.78 6.58
C HIS A 168 -1.73 9.85 5.65
N GLU A 169 -0.47 10.20 5.85
CA GLU A 169 0.27 11.08 4.96
C GLU A 169 0.75 10.38 3.68
N TYR A 170 1.12 11.19 2.69
CA TYR A 170 1.78 10.69 1.49
C TYR A 170 3.13 10.05 1.82
N PRO A 171 3.60 9.07 1.03
CA PRO A 171 4.97 8.60 1.12
C PRO A 171 5.97 9.74 0.94
N SER A 172 7.11 9.65 1.63
CA SER A 172 8.23 10.51 1.31
C SER A 172 8.64 10.41 -0.15
N ARG A 173 9.21 11.50 -0.69
CA ARG A 173 9.77 11.52 -2.05
C ARG A 173 10.92 10.54 -2.22
N GLU A 174 11.71 10.33 -1.16
CA GLU A 174 12.80 9.36 -1.13
C GLU A 174 12.27 7.93 -1.34
N PHE A 175 11.23 7.57 -0.58
CA PHE A 175 10.56 6.30 -0.72
C PHE A 175 10.01 6.12 -2.12
N LEU A 176 9.29 7.11 -2.67
CA LEU A 176 8.69 7.01 -4.00
C LEU A 176 9.73 6.79 -5.09
N LYS A 177 10.89 7.44 -5.02
CA LYS A 177 11.99 7.21 -5.97
C LYS A 177 12.46 5.75 -5.90
N GLY A 178 12.75 5.23 -4.72
CA GLY A 178 13.18 3.83 -4.57
C GLY A 178 12.10 2.81 -4.92
N PHE A 179 10.85 3.10 -4.58
CA PHE A 179 9.71 2.20 -4.78
C PHE A 179 9.20 2.18 -6.22
N SER A 180 9.41 3.26 -6.98
CA SER A 180 9.06 3.34 -8.40
C SER A 180 10.16 2.82 -9.31
N CYS A 181 11.43 3.07 -8.98
CA CYS A 181 12.58 2.56 -9.72
C CYS A 181 12.70 1.04 -9.56
N GLY A 182 12.71 0.31 -10.67
CA GLY A 182 13.07 -1.09 -10.70
C GLY A 182 13.40 -1.50 -12.12
N ASP A 183 14.34 -2.44 -12.26
CA ASP A 183 14.96 -2.78 -13.55
C ASP A 183 14.01 -3.51 -14.50
N ARG A 184 12.84 -3.96 -14.01
CA ARG A 184 11.87 -4.71 -14.80
C ARG A 184 10.43 -4.40 -14.42
N GLU A 185 9.62 -4.10 -15.43
CA GLU A 185 8.17 -4.08 -15.30
C GLU A 185 7.61 -5.51 -15.21
N THR A 186 6.60 -5.69 -14.37
CA THR A 186 5.91 -6.97 -14.22
C THR A 186 4.51 -6.89 -14.80
N LEU A 187 4.11 -7.93 -15.53
CA LEU A 187 2.77 -8.03 -16.11
C LEU A 187 1.73 -8.21 -15.00
N PHE A 188 0.67 -7.41 -15.07
CA PHE A 188 -0.51 -7.48 -14.21
C PHE A 188 -1.73 -8.04 -14.97
#